data_AF-A0A0F2QJZ8-F1
#
_entry.id   AF-A0A0F2QJZ8-F1
#
_cell.length_a   1.000
_cell.length_b   1.000
_cell.length_c   1.000
_cell.angle_alpha   90.00
_cell.angle_beta   90.00
_cell.angle_gamma   90.00
#
_symmetry.space_group_name_H-M   'P 1'
#
loop_
_entity.id
_entity.type
_entity.pdbx_description
1 polymer ?
#
loop_
_entity_poly.entity_id
_entity_poly.type
_entity_poly.pdbx_seq_one_letter_code
_entity_poly.pdbx_strand_id
1 'polypeptide(L)'
;MRVRRLGGDRAGEIRITRFLRNASVTPGEMVSEAARRTAERCQGHEVLVIQDTTVVRSQGGGGDYLHAVLALDASDGALLGLVDASFLQRSSGQKAQRKALPV
;
A
#
# COMPACT_ATOMS: atom_id res chain seq x y z
N MET A 1 9.92 12.61 -1.76
CA MET A 1 10.57 11.34 -2.14
C MET A 1 11.93 11.63 -2.77
N ARG A 2 13.03 11.10 -2.22
CA ARG A 2 14.36 11.15 -2.87
C ARG A 2 14.59 9.80 -3.55
N VAL A 3 14.47 9.74 -4.88
CA VAL A 3 14.55 8.48 -5.66
C VAL A 3 15.92 8.27 -6.31
N ARG A 4 16.92 9.08 -5.96
CA ARG A 4 18.26 9.03 -6.57
C ARG A 4 18.92 7.65 -6.51
N ARG A 5 18.78 6.94 -5.38
CA ARG A 5 19.32 5.57 -5.25
C ARG A 5 18.60 4.56 -6.13
N LEU A 6 17.29 4.68 -6.29
CA LEU A 6 16.51 3.84 -7.21
C LEU A 6 16.82 4.13 -8.68
N GLY A 7 17.16 5.39 -9.00
CA GLY A 7 17.46 5.83 -10.36
C GLY A 7 18.84 5.44 -10.88
N GLY A 8 19.79 5.07 -10.01
CA GLY A 8 21.18 4.75 -10.35
C GLY A 8 22.02 5.98 -10.76
N ASP A 9 21.48 6.80 -11.67
CA ASP A 9 22.05 8.04 -12.15
C ASP A 9 21.04 9.20 -12.10
N ARG A 10 21.46 10.38 -12.59
CA ARG A 10 20.59 11.56 -12.64
C ARG A 10 19.40 11.39 -13.60
N ALA A 11 19.60 10.72 -14.73
CA ALA A 11 18.55 10.52 -15.71
C ALA A 11 17.46 9.57 -15.16
N GLY A 12 17.85 8.48 -14.50
CA GLY A 12 16.96 7.55 -13.83
C GLY A 12 16.23 8.18 -12.65
N GLU A 13 16.89 9.04 -11.86
CA GLU A 13 16.21 9.83 -10.82
C GLU A 13 15.08 10.68 -11.41
N ILE A 14 15.35 11.38 -12.52
CA ILE A 14 14.36 12.20 -13.22
C ILE A 14 13.23 11.34 -13.78
N ARG A 15 13.53 10.20 -14.42
CA ARG A 15 12.51 9.30 -14.97
C ARG A 15 11.56 8.77 -13.89
N ILE A 16 12.10 8.24 -12.80
CA ILE A 16 11.29 7.71 -11.68
C ILE A 16 10.47 8.84 -11.05
N THR A 17 11.06 10.03 -10.87
CA THR A 17 10.32 11.17 -10.33
C THR A 17 9.15 11.57 -11.23
N ARG A 18 9.35 11.59 -12.55
CA ARG A 18 8.28 11.89 -13.53
C ARG A 18 7.19 10.83 -13.49
N PHE A 19 7.57 9.55 -13.46
CA PHE A 19 6.62 8.43 -13.35
C PHE A 19 5.74 8.55 -12.11
N LEU A 20 6.35 8.71 -10.92
CA LEU A 20 5.62 8.80 -9.64
C LEU A 20 4.81 10.09 -9.47
N ARG A 21 5.04 11.11 -10.31
CA ARG A 21 4.29 12.39 -10.28
C ARG A 21 3.28 12.49 -11.41
N ASN A 22 3.17 11.49 -12.28
CA ASN A 22 2.22 11.50 -13.36
C ASN A 22 0.81 11.19 -12.79
N ALA A 23 -0.17 12.04 -13.09
CA ALA A 23 -1.55 11.85 -12.64
C ALA A 23 -2.20 10.58 -13.21
N SER A 24 -1.71 10.08 -14.35
CA SER A 24 -2.11 8.79 -14.95
C SER A 24 -1.43 7.58 -14.33
N VAL A 25 -0.60 7.76 -13.29
CA VAL A 25 0.01 6.66 -12.53
C VAL A 25 -0.61 6.69 -11.15
N THR A 26 -1.60 5.83 -10.93
CA THR A 26 -2.34 5.79 -9.66
C THR A 26 -1.85 4.65 -8.76
N PRO A 27 -1.92 4.79 -7.41
CA PRO A 27 -1.66 3.69 -6.51
C PRO A 27 -2.56 2.47 -6.77
N GLY A 28 -3.82 2.69 -7.16
CA GLY A 28 -4.76 1.63 -7.50
C GLY A 28 -4.27 0.78 -8.66
N GLU A 29 -3.86 1.39 -9.77
CA GLU A 29 -3.30 0.66 -10.92
C GLU A 29 -2.01 -0.08 -10.57
N MET A 30 -1.13 0.52 -9.75
CA MET A 30 0.08 -0.15 -9.27
C MET A 30 -0.25 -1.39 -8.44
N VAL A 31 -1.27 -1.31 -7.58
CA VAL A 31 -1.77 -2.46 -6.80
C VAL A 31 -2.39 -3.50 -7.70
N SER A 32 -3.25 -3.11 -8.66
CA SER A 32 -3.89 -4.05 -9.60
C SER A 32 -2.86 -4.80 -10.44
N GLU A 33 -1.81 -4.13 -10.93
CA GLU A 33 -0.74 -4.80 -11.69
C GLU A 33 0.09 -5.73 -10.80
N ALA A 34 0.35 -5.37 -9.54
CA ALA A 34 0.99 -6.27 -8.58
C ALA A 34 0.11 -7.50 -8.30
N ALA A 35 -1.18 -7.30 -8.07
CA ALA A 35 -2.17 -8.35 -7.84
C ALA A 35 -2.28 -9.30 -9.04
N ARG A 36 -2.26 -8.77 -10.27
CA ARG A 36 -2.27 -9.58 -11.49
C ARG A 36 -1.07 -10.54 -11.54
N ARG A 37 0.13 -10.06 -11.21
CA ARG A 37 1.34 -10.90 -11.14
C ARG A 37 1.29 -11.90 -9.98
N THR A 38 0.74 -11.51 -8.85
CA THR A 38 0.54 -12.42 -7.71
C THR A 38 -0.45 -13.53 -8.08
N ALA A 39 -1.51 -13.22 -8.81
CA ALA A 39 -2.48 -14.22 -9.26
C ALA A 39 -1.86 -15.30 -10.16
N GLU A 40 -0.91 -14.93 -11.04
CA GLU A 40 -0.12 -15.90 -11.82
C GLU A 40 0.71 -16.81 -10.91
N ARG A 41 1.31 -16.28 -9.84
CA ARG A 41 2.10 -17.06 -8.87
C ARG A 41 1.26 -17.95 -7.97
N CYS A 42 0.00 -17.60 -7.74
CA CYS A 42 -0.92 -18.41 -6.93
C CYS A 42 -1.40 -19.67 -7.65
N GLN A 43 -1.21 -19.80 -8.97
CA GLN A 43 -1.75 -20.92 -9.73
C GLN A 43 -1.14 -22.25 -9.28
N GLY A 44 -1.99 -23.21 -8.92
CA GLY A 44 -1.56 -24.54 -8.47
C GLY A 44 -1.14 -24.62 -6.99
N HIS A 45 -1.28 -23.52 -6.24
CA HIS A 45 -0.97 -23.47 -4.82
C HIS A 45 -2.24 -23.39 -3.97
N GLU A 46 -2.24 -24.01 -2.79
CA GLU A 46 -3.18 -23.66 -1.73
C GLU A 46 -2.73 -22.33 -1.12
N VAL A 47 -3.60 -21.32 -1.11
CA VAL A 47 -3.20 -19.95 -0.77
C VAL A 47 -3.84 -19.50 0.54
N LEU A 48 -2.99 -19.07 1.47
CA LEU A 48 -3.40 -18.33 2.66
C LEU A 48 -3.36 -16.83 2.36
N VAL A 49 -4.48 -16.14 2.60
CA VAL A 49 -4.58 -14.69 2.41
C VAL A 49 -4.60 -14.00 3.77
N ILE A 50 -3.53 -13.27 4.08
CA ILE A 50 -3.39 -12.54 5.34
C ILE A 50 -3.68 -11.06 5.11
N GLN A 51 -4.44 -10.47 6.03
CA GLN A 51 -4.83 -9.07 5.99
C GLN A 51 -4.45 -8.39 7.29
N ASP A 52 -3.84 -7.21 7.17
CA ASP A 52 -3.55 -6.37 8.33
C ASP A 52 -3.53 -4.90 7.94
N THR A 53 -3.70 -4.03 8.94
CA THR A 53 -3.68 -2.57 8.77
C THR A 53 -2.56 -1.95 9.59
N THR A 54 -1.61 -1.32 8.91
CA THR A 54 -0.47 -0.66 9.55
C THR A 54 -0.49 0.86 9.35
N VAL A 55 0.19 1.58 10.24
CA VAL A 55 0.38 3.04 10.13
C VAL A 55 1.63 3.30 9.30
N VAL A 56 1.49 4.01 8.17
CA VAL A 56 2.63 4.42 7.34
C VAL A 56 3.12 5.84 7.67
N ARG A 57 2.23 6.69 8.19
CA ARG A 57 2.57 8.02 8.72
C ARG A 57 1.65 8.40 9.86
N SER A 58 2.21 8.60 11.05
CA SER A 58 1.45 9.07 12.22
C SER A 58 1.48 10.60 12.35
N GLN A 59 0.38 11.17 12.84
CA GLN A 59 0.22 12.59 13.20
C GLN A 59 -0.30 12.75 14.65
N GLY A 60 0.00 11.80 15.54
CA GLY A 60 -0.33 11.88 16.97
C GLY A 60 -1.80 11.59 17.35
N GLY A 61 -2.74 11.66 16.41
CA GLY A 61 -4.17 11.29 16.61
C GLY A 61 -4.88 10.82 15.34
N GLY A 62 -4.13 10.68 14.27
CA GLY A 62 -4.56 10.37 12.91
C GLY A 62 -3.32 10.10 12.05
N GLY A 63 -3.51 9.91 10.76
CA GLY A 63 -2.42 9.57 9.87
C GLY A 63 -2.83 8.84 8.61
N ASP A 64 -1.82 8.40 7.89
CA ASP A 64 -1.95 7.55 6.72
C ASP A 64 -1.74 6.10 7.17
N TYR A 65 -2.63 5.23 6.74
CA TYR A 65 -2.66 3.82 7.04
C TYR A 65 -2.65 3.03 5.73
N LEU A 66 -2.09 1.84 5.78
CA LEU A 66 -2.12 0.88 4.70
C LEU A 66 -2.82 -0.38 5.19
N HIS A 67 -3.96 -0.71 4.59
CA HIS A 67 -4.56 -2.02 4.69
C HIS A 67 -3.98 -2.88 3.59
N ALA A 68 -3.16 -3.87 3.93
CA ALA A 68 -2.47 -4.74 2.97
C ALA A 68 -3.05 -6.15 3.03
N VAL A 69 -3.15 -6.78 1.86
CA VAL A 69 -3.63 -8.15 1.67
C VAL A 69 -2.54 -8.94 0.95
N LEU A 70 -1.95 -9.92 1.62
CA LEU A 70 -0.81 -10.70 1.14
C LEU A 70 -1.20 -12.16 0.94
N ALA A 71 -0.80 -12.74 -0.20
CA ALA A 71 -0.92 -14.17 -0.46
C ALA A 71 0.36 -14.89 -0.05
N LEU A 72 0.20 -15.98 0.69
CA LEU A 72 1.25 -16.91 1.06
C LEU A 72 0.87 -18.31 0.55
N ASP A 73 1.88 -19.11 0.22
CA ASP A 73 1.71 -20.55 0.03
C ASP A 73 1.37 -21.19 1.38
N ALA A 74 0.29 -21.97 1.44
CA ALA A 74 -0.20 -22.56 2.68
C ALA A 74 0.68 -23.72 3.19
N SER A 75 1.48 -24.34 2.33
CA SER A 75 2.31 -25.50 2.68
C SER A 75 3.58 -25.12 3.44
N ASP A 76 4.22 -24.02 3.05
CA ASP A 76 5.52 -23.61 3.60
C ASP A 76 5.55 -22.15 4.10
N GLY A 77 4.48 -21.39 3.89
CA GLY A 77 4.37 -19.98 4.28
C GLY A 77 5.15 -19.02 3.37
N ALA A 78 5.60 -19.45 2.19
CA ALA A 78 6.31 -18.59 1.26
C ALA A 78 5.44 -17.43 0.78
N LEU A 79 5.98 -16.20 0.77
CA LEU A 79 5.26 -15.02 0.29
C LEU A 79 5.12 -15.06 -1.24
N LEU A 80 3.90 -15.22 -1.74
CA LEU A 80 3.59 -15.21 -3.17
C LEU A 80 3.50 -13.78 -3.70
N GLY A 81 2.89 -12.87 -2.93
CA GLY A 81 2.85 -11.44 -3.24
C GLY A 81 1.67 -10.67 -2.66
N LEU A 82 1.53 -9.42 -3.12
CA LEU A 82 0.40 -8.55 -2.79
C LEU A 82 -0.81 -8.92 -3.63
N VAL A 83 -1.96 -9.14 -2.98
CA VAL A 83 -3.25 -9.42 -3.64
C VAL A 83 -4.10 -8.15 -3.72
N ASP A 84 -4.05 -7.32 -2.69
CA ASP A 84 -4.75 -6.05 -2.65
C ASP A 84 -4.10 -5.11 -1.63
N ALA A 85 -4.33 -3.81 -1.78
CA ALA A 85 -3.95 -2.80 -0.82
C ALA A 85 -4.81 -1.55 -0.94
N SER A 86 -5.20 -1.00 0.21
CA SER A 86 -5.92 0.27 0.30
C SER A 86 -5.20 1.24 1.23
N PHE A 87 -4.95 2.45 0.74
CA PHE A 87 -4.52 3.56 1.58
C PHE A 87 -5.74 4.16 2.27
N LEU A 88 -5.68 4.22 3.59
CA LEU A 88 -6.73 4.79 4.42
C LEU A 88 -6.18 6.02 5.12
N GLN A 89 -6.98 7.07 5.25
CA GLN A 89 -6.57 8.29 5.93
C GLN A 89 -7.50 8.56 7.10
N ARG A 90 -6.90 8.92 8.24
CA ARG A 90 -7.62 9.29 9.44
C ARG A 90 -7.26 10.71 9.84
N SER A 91 -8.23 11.62 9.78
CA SER A 91 -8.03 13.05 10.10
C SER A 91 -8.39 13.39 11.56
N SER A 92 -9.45 12.80 12.11
CA SER A 92 -9.83 12.95 13.52
C SER A 92 -10.62 11.74 14.02
N GLY A 93 -10.64 11.52 15.34
CA GLY A 93 -11.43 10.45 15.96
C GLY A 93 -12.82 10.94 16.39
N GLN A 94 -13.80 10.03 16.45
CA GLN A 94 -15.16 10.29 16.97
C GLN A 94 -15.17 10.98 18.36
N LYS A 95 -14.11 10.79 19.16
CA LYS A 95 -13.92 11.46 20.46
C LYS A 95 -13.77 12.98 20.35
N ALA A 96 -13.13 13.49 19.30
CA ALA A 96 -13.02 14.93 19.04
C ALA A 96 -14.37 15.50 18.58
N GLN A 97 -15.12 14.76 17.76
CA GLN A 97 -16.48 15.15 17.34
C GLN A 97 -17.46 15.17 18.52
N ARG A 98 -17.37 14.20 19.45
CA ARG A 98 -18.20 14.18 20.67
C ARG A 98 -17.95 15.38 21.60
N LYS A 99 -16.73 15.92 21.66
CA LYS A 99 -16.42 17.14 22.43
C LYS A 99 -17.02 18.41 21.82
N ALA A 100 -17.38 18.39 20.55
CA ALA A 100 -17.94 19.52 19.84
C ALA A 100 -19.48 19.57 19.88
N LEU A 101 -20.13 18.53 20.43
CA LEU A 101 -21.57 18.55 20.66
C LEU A 101 -21.87 19.46 21.86
N PRO A 102 -22.89 20.34 21.77
CA PRO A 102 -23.34 21.13 22.92
C PRO A 102 -23.79 20.20 24.04
N VAL A 103 -23.44 20.57 25.27
CA VAL A 103 -23.86 19.89 26.50
C VAL A 103 -25.32 20.19 26.76
#